data_AF-A0A8A1UNY0-F1
#
_entry.id   AF-A0A8A1UNY0-F1
#
_cell.length_a   1.000
_cell.length_b   1.000
_cell.length_c   1.000
_cell.angle_alpha   90.00
_cell.angle_beta   90.00
_cell.angle_gamma   90.00
#
_symmetry.space_group_name_H-M   'P 1'
#
loop_
_entity.id
_entity.type
_entity.pdbx_description
1 polymer ?
#
loop_
_entity_poly.entity_id
_entity_poly.type
_entity_poly.pdbx_seq_one_letter_code
_entity_poly.pdbx_strand_id
1 'polypeptide(L)'
;MLRSVTSEHAETTRVPQEPPASPSPIALTWHGEPGRHEELTHTMLMGQAKRAAAALARLGVRAGDPVAVHLPLVPESVIVTLACGRLDAVRTTLPVYLTVPELAARTRESGAKVIVTADAAFWDGAVRPVKPVLDRALRHNCPQVRSVLVVNRTSRPVSWTAGRDHWWHEALAAR
;
A
#
# COMPACT_ATOMS: atom_id res chain seq x y z
N MET A 1 -43.38 19.64 67.71
CA MET A 1 -44.45 19.86 66.71
C MET A 1 -43.78 20.03 65.35
N LEU A 2 -44.00 19.06 64.45
CA LEU A 2 -43.98 19.10 62.98
C LEU A 2 -43.01 20.06 62.25
N ARG A 3 -42.11 19.52 61.42
CA ARG A 3 -42.37 19.29 59.98
C ARG A 3 -41.18 18.60 59.30
N SER A 4 -41.50 17.54 58.58
CA SER A 4 -40.67 16.82 57.62
C SER A 4 -40.36 17.69 56.39
N VAL A 5 -39.11 17.62 55.91
CA VAL A 5 -38.75 17.99 54.53
C VAL A 5 -37.85 16.89 53.98
N THR A 6 -38.40 16.17 53.01
CA THR A 6 -37.74 15.23 52.11
C THR A 6 -36.77 15.98 51.20
N SER A 7 -35.56 15.45 50.99
CA SER A 7 -34.62 15.93 49.96
C SER A 7 -34.29 14.79 49.00
N GLU A 8 -34.40 15.15 47.73
CA GLU A 8 -34.46 14.33 46.53
C GLU A 8 -33.20 13.51 46.24
N HIS A 9 -33.42 12.34 45.64
CA HIS A 9 -32.40 11.55 44.98
C HIS A 9 -31.98 12.30 43.70
N ALA A 10 -30.75 12.82 43.68
CA ALA A 10 -30.13 13.33 42.47
C ALA A 10 -29.84 12.17 41.51
N GLU A 11 -30.77 11.92 40.59
CA GLU A 11 -30.62 10.99 39.49
C GLU A 11 -29.61 11.57 38.49
N THR A 12 -28.35 11.15 38.64
CA THR A 12 -27.29 11.46 37.68
C THR A 12 -27.69 10.85 36.34
N THR A 13 -28.13 11.69 35.40
CA THR A 13 -28.37 11.30 34.01
C THR A 13 -27.05 10.81 33.42
N ARG A 14 -26.82 9.49 33.45
CA ARG A 14 -25.72 8.87 32.71
C ARG A 14 -26.03 9.04 31.24
N VAL A 15 -25.28 9.92 30.58
CA VAL A 15 -25.19 9.95 29.12
C VAL A 15 -24.89 8.52 28.66
N PRO A 16 -25.71 7.92 27.76
CA PRO A 16 -25.41 6.60 27.23
C PRO A 16 -24.02 6.64 26.60
N GLN A 17 -23.06 5.91 27.16
CA GLN A 17 -21.80 5.69 26.46
C GLN A 17 -22.14 4.83 25.25
N GLU A 18 -21.82 5.37 24.08
CA GLU A 18 -21.91 4.64 22.82
C GLU A 18 -21.13 3.32 22.97
N PRO A 19 -21.73 2.16 22.62
CA PRO A 19 -21.06 0.89 22.79
C PRO A 19 -19.72 0.91 22.04
N PRO A 20 -18.66 0.30 22.59
CA PRO A 20 -17.38 0.24 21.91
C PRO A 20 -17.59 -0.33 20.51
N ALA A 21 -17.08 0.38 19.49
CA ALA A 21 -17.21 -0.03 18.10
C ALA A 21 -16.82 -1.51 17.96
N SER A 22 -17.72 -2.30 17.36
CA SER A 22 -17.47 -3.72 17.13
C SER A 22 -16.13 -3.91 16.40
N PRO A 23 -15.32 -4.93 16.73
CA PRO A 23 -14.04 -5.15 16.08
C PRO A 23 -14.26 -5.28 14.56
N SER A 24 -13.51 -4.48 13.80
CA SER A 24 -13.63 -4.41 12.34
C SER A 24 -13.39 -5.80 11.71
N PRO A 25 -14.25 -6.26 10.77
CA PRO A 25 -14.13 -7.59 10.19
C PRO A 25 -12.84 -7.74 9.37
N ILE A 26 -12.35 -8.98 9.25
CA ILE A 26 -11.24 -9.32 8.34
C ILE A 26 -11.68 -9.02 6.90
N ALA A 27 -10.88 -8.23 6.18
CA ALA A 27 -11.13 -7.83 4.80
C ALA A 27 -10.18 -8.48 3.80
N LEU A 28 -8.97 -8.85 4.24
CA LEU A 28 -8.00 -9.56 3.43
C LEU A 28 -7.27 -10.60 4.29
N THR A 29 -7.34 -11.85 3.87
CA THR A 29 -6.47 -12.92 4.34
C THR A 29 -5.51 -13.25 3.22
N TRP A 30 -4.22 -13.21 3.50
CA TRP A 30 -3.17 -13.48 2.53
C TRP A 30 -2.22 -14.54 3.05
N HIS A 31 -1.95 -15.52 2.20
CA HIS A 31 -0.97 -16.58 2.42
C HIS A 31 0.13 -16.42 1.38
N GLY A 32 1.37 -16.30 1.84
CA GLY A 32 2.54 -16.17 1.00
C GLY A 32 3.67 -17.10 1.39
N GLU A 33 4.57 -17.32 0.45
CA GLU A 33 5.70 -18.21 0.63
C GLU A 33 6.94 -17.49 1.17
N PRO A 34 7.77 -18.09 2.04
CA PRO A 34 7.53 -19.32 2.78
C PRO A 34 6.71 -19.03 4.05
N GLY A 35 5.50 -19.59 4.15
CA GLY A 35 4.72 -19.63 5.39
C GLY A 35 4.29 -18.29 5.99
N ARG A 36 4.38 -17.17 5.26
CA ARG A 36 3.94 -15.86 5.75
C ARG A 36 2.42 -15.78 5.63
N HIS A 37 1.76 -15.52 6.75
CA HIS A 37 0.32 -15.30 6.80
C HIS A 37 0.05 -13.89 7.31
N GLU A 38 -0.90 -13.19 6.68
CA GLU A 38 -1.32 -11.86 7.10
C GLU A 38 -2.84 -11.74 6.99
N GLU A 39 -3.46 -11.24 8.06
CA GLU A 39 -4.87 -10.86 8.07
C GLU A 39 -4.97 -9.35 8.30
N LEU A 40 -5.66 -8.67 7.40
CA LEU A 40 -5.96 -7.25 7.51
C LEU A 40 -7.46 -7.08 7.74
N THR A 41 -7.81 -6.47 8.87
CA THR A 41 -9.17 -5.96 9.08
C THR A 41 -9.47 -4.83 8.11
N HIS A 42 -10.76 -4.55 7.90
CA HIS A 42 -11.17 -3.43 7.05
C HIS A 42 -10.53 -2.11 7.51
N THR A 43 -10.51 -1.83 8.82
CA THR A 43 -9.85 -0.63 9.36
C THR A 43 -8.35 -0.60 9.09
N MET A 44 -7.64 -1.74 9.23
CA MET A 44 -6.21 -1.82 8.92
C MET A 44 -5.96 -1.57 7.44
N LEU A 45 -6.70 -2.26 6.56
CA LEU A 45 -6.55 -2.15 5.11
C LEU A 45 -6.81 -0.72 4.62
N MET A 46 -7.90 -0.09 5.09
CA MET A 46 -8.21 1.30 4.76
C MET A 46 -7.17 2.28 5.33
N GLY A 47 -6.66 2.01 6.52
CA GLY A 47 -5.57 2.79 7.12
C GLY A 47 -4.29 2.73 6.29
N GLN A 48 -3.90 1.55 5.81
CA GLN A 48 -2.76 1.38 4.91
C GLN A 48 -3.00 2.07 3.56
N ALA A 49 -4.20 1.92 2.97
CA ALA A 49 -4.56 2.58 1.71
C ALA A 49 -4.53 4.11 1.82
N LYS A 50 -4.98 4.69 2.94
CA LYS A 50 -4.88 6.13 3.18
C LYS A 50 -3.43 6.60 3.21
N ARG A 51 -2.53 5.88 3.91
CA ARG A 51 -1.11 6.24 3.97
C ARG A 51 -0.41 6.06 2.63
N ALA A 52 -0.72 5.00 1.90
CA ALA A 52 -0.22 4.78 0.55
C ALA A 52 -0.67 5.89 -0.42
N ALA A 53 -1.93 6.33 -0.34
CA ALA A 53 -2.41 7.47 -1.12
C ALA A 53 -1.64 8.76 -0.79
N ALA A 54 -1.42 9.06 0.48
CA ALA A 54 -0.60 10.22 0.88
C ALA A 54 0.85 10.11 0.36
N ALA A 55 1.45 8.92 0.43
CA ALA A 55 2.79 8.67 -0.11
C ALA A 55 2.86 8.91 -1.63
N LEU A 56 1.92 8.35 -2.39
CA LEU A 56 1.82 8.56 -3.84
C LEU A 56 1.61 10.05 -4.18
N ALA A 57 0.77 10.76 -3.43
CA ALA A 57 0.54 12.18 -3.63
C ALA A 57 1.80 13.04 -3.38
N ARG A 58 2.63 12.67 -2.39
CA ARG A 58 3.94 13.30 -2.14
C ARG A 58 4.93 13.05 -3.27
N LEU A 59 4.86 11.88 -3.91
CA LEU A 59 5.64 11.57 -5.12
C LEU A 59 5.07 12.23 -6.39
N GLY A 60 4.05 13.07 -6.26
CA GLY A 60 3.51 13.89 -7.34
C GLY A 60 2.37 13.25 -8.13
N VAL A 61 1.81 12.12 -7.68
CA VAL A 61 0.61 11.52 -8.29
C VAL A 61 -0.60 12.43 -8.06
N ARG A 62 -1.40 12.64 -9.10
CA ARG A 62 -2.66 13.39 -9.08
C ARG A 62 -3.79 12.57 -9.70
N ALA A 63 -5.02 13.09 -9.61
CA ALA A 63 -6.17 12.49 -10.27
C ALA A 63 -5.92 12.33 -11.78
N GLY A 64 -6.25 11.17 -12.32
CA GLY A 64 -5.99 10.76 -13.70
C GLY A 64 -4.56 10.31 -14.00
N ASP A 65 -3.58 10.55 -13.12
CA ASP A 65 -2.21 10.08 -13.37
C ASP A 65 -2.12 8.55 -13.28
N PRO A 66 -1.36 7.90 -14.17
CA PRO A 66 -1.09 6.47 -14.08
C PRO A 66 -0.04 6.16 -12.99
N VAL A 67 -0.38 5.17 -12.15
CA VAL A 67 0.55 4.53 -11.20
C VAL A 67 0.76 3.11 -11.68
N ALA A 68 2.00 2.80 -12.07
CA ALA A 68 2.36 1.48 -12.54
C ALA A 68 2.61 0.53 -11.36
N VAL A 69 1.98 -0.64 -11.38
CA VAL A 69 2.07 -1.64 -10.32
C VAL A 69 2.75 -2.89 -10.86
N HIS A 70 4.03 -3.03 -10.51
CA HIS A 70 4.89 -4.17 -10.83
C HIS A 70 5.14 -5.01 -9.57
N LEU A 71 4.06 -5.51 -8.97
CA LEU A 71 4.07 -6.29 -7.74
C LEU A 71 3.66 -7.74 -7.98
N PRO A 72 4.23 -8.71 -7.22
CA PRO A 72 3.67 -10.05 -7.12
C PRO A 72 2.32 -10.02 -6.37
N LEU A 73 1.73 -11.20 -6.15
CA LEU A 73 0.52 -11.35 -5.34
C LEU A 73 0.84 -11.16 -3.85
N VAL A 74 0.92 -9.90 -3.42
CA VAL A 74 1.15 -9.46 -2.03
C VAL A 74 0.07 -8.47 -1.59
N PRO A 75 -0.19 -8.32 -0.27
CA PRO A 75 -1.22 -7.42 0.26
C PRO A 75 -1.07 -5.97 -0.23
N GLU A 76 0.18 -5.51 -0.40
CA GLU A 76 0.50 -4.18 -0.91
C GLU A 76 -0.10 -3.92 -2.28
N SER A 77 -0.27 -4.94 -3.13
CA SER A 77 -0.95 -4.79 -4.42
C SER A 77 -2.41 -4.36 -4.24
N VAL A 78 -3.13 -4.93 -3.26
CA VAL A 78 -4.51 -4.52 -2.93
C VAL A 78 -4.52 -3.12 -2.33
N ILE A 79 -3.58 -2.83 -1.43
CA ILE A 79 -3.44 -1.51 -0.80
C ILE A 79 -3.20 -0.42 -1.85
N VAL A 80 -2.34 -0.67 -2.85
CA VAL A 80 -2.08 0.27 -3.95
C VAL A 80 -3.32 0.48 -4.81
N THR A 81 -4.10 -0.56 -5.11
CA THR A 81 -5.38 -0.39 -5.84
C THR A 81 -6.30 0.56 -5.10
N LEU A 82 -6.48 0.35 -3.80
CA LEU A 82 -7.33 1.18 -2.96
C LEU A 82 -6.77 2.61 -2.84
N ALA A 83 -5.44 2.75 -2.74
CA ALA A 83 -4.78 4.05 -2.71
C ALA A 83 -5.00 4.84 -4.00
N CYS A 84 -4.87 4.20 -5.16
CA CYS A 84 -5.16 4.82 -6.46
C CYS A 84 -6.62 5.29 -6.53
N GLY A 85 -7.57 4.45 -6.12
CA GLY A 85 -8.99 4.82 -6.07
C GLY A 85 -9.26 6.03 -5.17
N ARG A 86 -8.52 6.19 -4.06
CA ARG A 86 -8.64 7.35 -3.16
C ARG A 86 -8.07 8.65 -3.74
N LEU A 87 -7.17 8.56 -4.71
CA LEU A 87 -6.55 9.70 -5.39
C LEU A 87 -7.21 10.03 -6.74
N ASP A 88 -8.21 9.25 -7.14
CA ASP A 88 -8.72 9.21 -8.51
C ASP A 88 -7.59 8.96 -9.54
N ALA A 89 -6.54 8.24 -9.13
CA ALA A 89 -5.42 7.86 -9.98
C ALA A 89 -5.69 6.54 -10.71
N VAL A 90 -5.04 6.33 -11.85
CA VAL A 90 -5.25 5.13 -12.68
C VAL A 90 -4.22 4.07 -12.31
N ARG A 91 -4.68 2.90 -11.83
CA ARG A 91 -3.80 1.74 -11.68
C ARG A 91 -3.49 1.15 -13.05
N THR A 92 -2.20 1.07 -13.40
CA THR A 92 -1.73 0.29 -14.55
C THR A 92 -0.91 -0.90 -14.08
N THR A 93 -1.35 -2.12 -14.37
CA THR A 93 -0.62 -3.33 -13.93
C THR A 93 0.50 -3.69 -14.90
N LEU A 94 1.71 -3.87 -14.39
CA LEU A 94 2.88 -4.39 -15.11
C LEU A 94 3.20 -5.80 -14.59
N PRO A 95 2.85 -6.88 -15.31
CA PRO A 95 3.07 -8.23 -14.80
C PRO A 95 4.54 -8.52 -14.47
N VAL A 96 4.77 -9.23 -13.37
CA VAL A 96 6.10 -9.54 -12.83
C VAL A 96 6.90 -10.56 -13.63
N TYR A 97 6.24 -11.29 -14.53
CA TYR A 97 6.86 -12.28 -15.41
C TYR A 97 7.30 -11.72 -16.78
N LEU A 98 7.10 -10.43 -17.04
CA LEU A 98 7.53 -9.82 -18.30
C LEU A 98 9.05 -9.84 -18.44
N THR A 99 9.53 -10.05 -19.66
CA THR A 99 10.94 -9.88 -20.00
C THR A 99 11.34 -8.40 -19.91
N VAL A 100 12.65 -8.12 -19.86
CA VAL A 100 13.17 -6.75 -19.78
C VAL A 100 12.66 -5.84 -20.91
N PRO A 101 12.68 -6.25 -22.20
CA PRO A 101 12.18 -5.42 -23.29
C PRO A 101 10.66 -5.16 -23.20
N GLU A 102 9.88 -6.19 -22.84
CA GLU A 102 8.43 -6.07 -22.67
C GLU A 102 8.08 -5.14 -21.52
N LEU A 103 8.74 -5.30 -20.36
CA LEU A 103 8.54 -4.43 -19.21
C LEU A 103 8.87 -2.98 -19.54
N ALA A 104 9.95 -2.74 -20.28
CA ALA A 104 10.32 -1.40 -20.72
C ALA A 104 9.28 -0.80 -21.67
N ALA A 105 8.80 -1.57 -22.65
CA ALA A 105 7.75 -1.13 -23.57
C ALA A 105 6.46 -0.76 -22.82
N ARG A 106 5.98 -1.65 -21.95
CA ARG A 106 4.78 -1.39 -21.14
C ARG A 106 4.95 -0.21 -20.19
N THR A 107 6.14 -0.03 -19.63
CA THR A 107 6.45 1.13 -18.77
C THR A 107 6.33 2.43 -19.57
N ARG A 108 6.87 2.49 -20.80
CA ARG A 108 6.72 3.66 -21.68
C ARG A 108 5.27 3.90 -22.07
N GLU A 109 4.56 2.86 -22.51
CA GLU A 109 3.14 2.93 -22.91
C GLU A 109 2.25 3.42 -21.77
N SER A 110 2.53 3.01 -20.53
CA SER A 110 1.74 3.43 -19.37
C SER A 110 1.85 4.92 -19.04
N GLY A 111 2.94 5.59 -19.45
CA GLY A 111 3.22 6.98 -19.06
C GLY A 111 3.41 7.20 -17.56
N ALA A 112 3.48 6.14 -16.75
CA ALA A 112 3.54 6.23 -15.30
C ALA A 112 4.84 6.89 -14.82
N LYS A 113 4.68 7.91 -13.96
CA LYS A 113 5.82 8.60 -13.31
C LYS A 113 6.27 7.89 -12.04
N VAL A 114 5.38 7.09 -11.45
CA VAL A 114 5.62 6.31 -10.23
C VAL A 114 5.35 4.84 -10.50
N ILE A 115 6.30 3.98 -10.09
CA ILE A 115 6.16 2.51 -10.13
C ILE A 115 6.19 1.96 -8.71
N VAL A 116 5.25 1.09 -8.35
CA VAL A 116 5.32 0.30 -7.13
C VAL A 116 5.79 -1.11 -7.48
N THR A 117 6.82 -1.61 -6.79
CA THR A 117 7.43 -2.92 -7.05
C THR A 117 7.88 -3.59 -5.76
N ALA A 118 8.44 -4.80 -5.86
CA ALA A 118 9.03 -5.53 -4.74
C ALA A 118 10.54 -5.75 -4.98
N ASP A 119 11.30 -5.92 -3.91
CA ASP A 119 12.71 -6.36 -3.97
C ASP A 119 12.82 -7.69 -4.75
N ALA A 120 12.00 -8.67 -4.40
CA ALA A 120 11.87 -9.98 -5.04
C ALA A 120 10.49 -10.62 -4.75
N ALA A 121 10.23 -11.75 -5.38
CA ALA A 121 9.04 -12.57 -5.16
C ALA A 121 9.42 -14.02 -4.89
N PHE A 122 8.48 -14.80 -4.38
CA PHE A 122 8.58 -16.26 -4.32
C PHE A 122 7.67 -16.87 -5.39
N TRP A 123 8.18 -17.83 -6.15
CA TRP A 123 7.41 -18.70 -7.04
C TRP A 123 7.89 -20.14 -6.83
N ASP A 124 6.98 -21.03 -6.43
CA ASP A 124 7.24 -22.43 -6.15
C ASP A 124 8.43 -22.61 -5.19
N GLY A 125 8.45 -21.85 -4.10
CA GLY A 125 9.51 -21.84 -3.09
C GLY A 125 10.82 -21.15 -3.52
N ALA A 126 10.99 -20.84 -4.81
CA ALA A 126 12.19 -20.19 -5.33
C ALA A 126 12.08 -18.66 -5.29
N VAL A 127 13.15 -18.00 -4.85
CA VAL A 127 13.23 -16.53 -4.88
C VAL A 127 13.53 -16.05 -6.29
N ARG A 128 12.74 -15.08 -6.76
CA ARG A 128 12.79 -14.56 -8.12
C ARG A 128 12.98 -13.05 -8.10
N PRO A 129 13.97 -12.51 -8.81
CA PRO A 129 14.29 -11.08 -8.75
C PRO A 129 13.20 -10.27 -9.44
N VAL A 130 12.66 -9.26 -8.75
CA VAL A 130 11.66 -8.34 -9.33
C VAL A 130 12.31 -6.97 -9.58
N LYS A 131 12.80 -6.30 -8.52
CA LYS A 131 13.51 -5.02 -8.65
C LYS A 131 14.69 -5.04 -9.63
N PRO A 132 15.55 -6.08 -9.67
CA PRO A 132 16.63 -6.12 -10.67
C PRO A 132 16.14 -6.21 -12.13
N VAL A 133 14.98 -6.83 -12.38
CA VAL A 133 14.36 -6.87 -13.73
C VAL A 133 13.84 -5.48 -14.09
N LEU A 134 13.15 -4.82 -13.17
CA LEU A 134 12.68 -3.45 -13.34
C LEU A 134 13.84 -2.48 -13.60
N ASP A 135 14.91 -2.55 -12.82
CA ASP A 135 16.09 -1.68 -13.00
C ASP A 135 16.73 -1.84 -14.38
N ARG A 136 16.77 -3.08 -14.90
CA ARG A 136 17.21 -3.31 -16.28
C ARG A 136 16.26 -2.66 -17.26
N ALA A 137 14.94 -2.86 -17.10
CA ALA A 137 13.93 -2.28 -17.97
C ALA A 137 13.97 -0.74 -18.01
N LEU A 138 14.17 -0.09 -16.86
CA LEU A 138 14.23 1.37 -16.76
C LEU A 138 15.43 1.99 -17.52
N ARG A 139 16.50 1.23 -17.76
CA ARG A 139 17.63 1.69 -18.59
C ARG A 139 17.28 1.74 -20.09
N HIS A 140 16.20 1.11 -20.52
CA HIS A 140 15.74 1.14 -21.90
C HIS A 140 14.79 2.34 -22.15
N ASN A 141 15.31 3.56 -21.95
CA ASN A 141 14.63 4.82 -22.26
C ASN A 141 13.26 5.01 -21.57
N CYS A 142 13.23 4.93 -20.24
CA CYS A 142 12.04 5.23 -19.44
C CYS A 142 12.22 6.53 -18.59
N PRO A 143 12.51 7.70 -19.20
CA PRO A 143 12.83 8.93 -18.48
C PRO A 143 11.66 9.52 -17.69
N GLN A 144 10.43 9.11 -18.02
CA GLN A 144 9.22 9.56 -17.33
C GLN A 144 9.13 9.03 -15.88
N VAL A 145 9.80 7.92 -15.57
CA VAL A 145 9.76 7.30 -14.24
C VAL A 145 10.66 8.07 -13.29
N ARG A 146 10.03 8.78 -12.35
CA ARG A 146 10.70 9.64 -11.36
C ARG A 146 10.87 8.97 -10.01
N SER A 147 9.97 8.05 -9.67
CA SER A 147 9.99 7.38 -8.37
C SER A 147 9.62 5.91 -8.47
N VAL A 148 10.28 5.08 -7.67
CA VAL A 148 10.03 3.66 -7.52
C VAL A 148 9.82 3.35 -6.04
N LEU A 149 8.62 2.93 -5.65
CA LEU A 149 8.30 2.44 -4.31
C LEU A 149 8.59 0.95 -4.23
N VAL A 150 9.51 0.54 -3.37
CA VAL A 150 9.96 -0.85 -3.24
C VAL A 150 9.40 -1.49 -1.97
N VAL A 151 8.62 -2.55 -2.12
CA VAL A 151 8.17 -3.43 -1.04
C VAL A 151 9.29 -4.37 -0.66
N ASN A 152 9.63 -4.44 0.62
CA ASN A 152 10.61 -5.38 1.15
C ASN A 152 9.92 -6.73 1.42
N ARG A 153 10.04 -7.66 0.48
CA ARG A 153 9.44 -8.99 0.55
C ARG A 153 10.40 -10.08 1.02
N THR A 154 11.69 -9.94 0.71
CA THR A 154 12.71 -10.97 0.99
C THR A 154 13.88 -10.49 1.85
N SER A 155 13.97 -9.18 2.10
CA SER A 155 15.06 -8.54 2.85
C SER A 155 16.45 -8.83 2.28
N ARG A 156 16.53 -9.11 0.98
CA ARG A 156 17.80 -9.30 0.28
C ARG A 156 18.34 -7.94 -0.17
N PRO A 157 19.67 -7.79 -0.27
CA PRO A 157 20.25 -6.61 -0.89
C PRO A 157 19.73 -6.42 -2.31
N VAL A 158 19.27 -5.22 -2.62
CA VAL A 158 18.87 -4.80 -3.98
C VAL A 158 19.63 -3.55 -4.38
N SER A 159 19.92 -3.41 -5.67
CA SER A 159 20.49 -2.18 -6.21
C SER A 159 19.53 -1.01 -5.99
N TRP A 160 20.11 0.13 -5.63
CA TRP A 160 19.37 1.32 -5.24
C TRP A 160 19.83 2.54 -6.03
N THR A 161 18.87 3.32 -6.53
CA THR A 161 19.12 4.61 -7.19
C THR A 161 18.63 5.73 -6.27
N ALA A 162 19.57 6.49 -5.70
CA ALA A 162 19.26 7.59 -4.80
C ALA A 162 18.35 8.64 -5.48
N GLY A 163 17.38 9.15 -4.74
CA GLY A 163 16.39 10.12 -5.24
C GLY A 163 15.25 9.52 -6.07
N ARG A 164 15.41 8.31 -6.63
CA ARG A 164 14.37 7.60 -7.39
C ARG A 164 13.73 6.49 -6.56
N ASP A 165 14.54 5.66 -5.90
CA ASP A 165 14.05 4.49 -5.18
C ASP A 165 13.72 4.86 -3.72
N HIS A 166 12.57 4.40 -3.24
CA HIS A 166 12.05 4.65 -1.89
C HIS A 166 11.49 3.36 -1.28
N TRP A 167 11.76 3.10 0.00
CA TRP A 167 11.14 1.98 0.68
C TRP A 167 9.65 2.24 0.94
N TRP A 168 8.82 1.26 0.63
CA TRP A 168 7.37 1.32 0.85
C TRP A 168 7.01 1.64 2.31
N HIS A 169 7.60 0.92 3.26
CA HIS A 169 7.29 1.06 4.68
C HIS A 169 7.68 2.44 5.23
N GLU A 170 8.82 2.98 4.80
CA GLU A 170 9.26 4.34 5.15
C GLU A 170 8.34 5.40 4.53
N ALA A 171 8.00 5.24 3.25
CA ALA A 171 7.11 6.16 2.54
C ALA A 171 5.72 6.23 3.18
N LEU A 172 5.21 5.12 3.72
CA LEU A 172 3.94 5.07 4.46
C LEU A 172 4.05 5.67 5.88
N ALA A 173 5.23 5.64 6.50
CA ALA A 173 5.46 6.18 7.83
C ALA A 173 5.69 7.70 7.85
N ALA A 174 6.14 8.27 6.73
CA ALA A 174 6.33 9.70 6.58
C ALA A 174 5.00 10.46 6.82
N ARG A 175 5.04 11.45 7.71
CA ARG A 175 3.90 12.31 8.06
C ARG A 175 3.81 13.47 7.08
#